data_AF-A0A0N7GY62-F1
#
_entry.id   AF-A0A0N7GY62-F1
#
_cell.length_a   1.000
_cell.length_b   1.000
_cell.length_c   1.000
_cell.angle_alpha   90.00
_cell.angle_beta   90.00
_cell.angle_gamma   90.00
#
_symmetry.space_group_name_H-M   'P 1'
#
loop_
_entity.id
_entity.type
_entity.pdbx_description
1 polymer ?
#
loop_
_entity_poly.entity_id
_entity_poly.type
_entity_poly.pdbx_seq_one_letter_code
_entity_poly.pdbx_strand_id
1 'polypeptide(L)'
;MFKKTREYTINGKTIIEIYNDDAGRELASKYYEVATNGSLTAYSGTTPTAGTHIRTGTGEYTEGVYDIAKVHNTVTNKNVTYKESVQTVNQQVVQAAITNPDGSTTILNQQFNQNPIKTTEQYVSTGIIGTNEDKSNKYGLEVVKTDGDKKESTEVTASGITTTGVINAADYQIGGVSIVENINKEVGNATKQLDNKIAEVDHV
;
A
#
# COMPACT_ATOMS: atom_id res chain seq x y z
N MET A 1 -26.63 -5.67 -6.28
CA MET A 1 -27.61 -4.93 -7.11
C MET A 1 -27.36 -5.33 -8.54
N PHE A 2 -28.31 -5.98 -9.21
CA PHE A 2 -28.09 -6.48 -10.58
C PHE A 2 -28.03 -5.30 -11.54
N LYS A 3 -26.98 -5.22 -12.36
CA LYS A 3 -26.89 -4.24 -13.44
C LYS A 3 -27.13 -4.96 -14.76
N LYS A 4 -27.55 -4.20 -15.75
CA LYS A 4 -27.85 -4.70 -17.10
C LYS A 4 -26.80 -4.18 -18.06
N THR A 5 -26.61 -4.89 -19.16
CA THR A 5 -25.72 -4.47 -20.25
C THR A 5 -26.48 -4.31 -21.54
N ARG A 6 -26.01 -3.38 -22.36
CA ARG A 6 -26.42 -3.20 -23.76
C ARG A 6 -25.19 -3.03 -24.62
N GLU A 7 -25.23 -3.58 -25.82
CA GLU A 7 -24.19 -3.39 -26.82
C GLU A 7 -24.70 -2.52 -27.97
N TYR A 8 -23.82 -1.67 -28.48
CA TYR A 8 -24.06 -0.77 -29.59
C TYR A 8 -22.92 -0.84 -30.59
N THR A 9 -23.22 -0.50 -31.84
CA THR A 9 -22.19 -0.19 -32.84
C THR A 9 -22.23 1.31 -33.14
N ILE A 10 -21.16 2.02 -32.80
CA ILE A 10 -21.05 3.48 -33.03
C ILE A 10 -19.80 3.74 -33.86
N ASN A 11 -19.96 4.30 -35.06
CA ASN A 11 -18.85 4.61 -35.97
C ASN A 11 -17.88 3.42 -36.20
N GLY A 12 -18.43 2.21 -36.32
CA GLY A 12 -17.65 0.98 -36.51
C GLY A 12 -17.00 0.41 -35.24
N LYS A 13 -17.25 1.01 -34.07
CA LYS A 13 -16.75 0.54 -32.77
C LYS A 13 -17.85 -0.15 -31.96
N THR A 14 -17.48 -1.20 -31.24
CA THR A 14 -18.37 -1.88 -30.30
C THR A 14 -18.35 -1.15 -28.96
N ILE A 15 -19.50 -0.67 -28.51
CA ILE A 15 -19.66 0.04 -27.24
C ILE A 15 -20.58 -0.76 -26.32
N ILE A 16 -20.15 -0.95 -25.08
CA ILE A 16 -20.92 -1.60 -24.02
C ILE A 16 -21.37 -0.55 -23.02
N GLU A 17 -22.66 -0.51 -22.77
CA GLU A 17 -23.29 0.24 -21.70
C GLU A 17 -23.53 -0.66 -20.49
N ILE A 18 -23.21 -0.15 -19.30
CA ILE A 18 -23.62 -0.74 -18.03
C ILE A 18 -24.56 0.24 -17.36
N TYR A 19 -25.77 -0.21 -17.04
CA TYR A 19 -26.83 0.64 -16.53
C TYR A 19 -27.67 -0.09 -15.48
N ASN A 20 -28.47 0.69 -14.75
CA ASN A 20 -29.59 0.19 -13.97
C ASN A 20 -30.77 1.15 -14.19
N ASP A 21 -31.89 0.62 -14.67
CA ASP A 21 -33.15 1.31 -14.91
C ASP A 21 -34.29 0.80 -14.00
N ASP A 22 -33.95 0.08 -12.93
CA ASP A 22 -34.92 -0.33 -11.93
C ASP A 22 -35.43 0.90 -11.17
N ALA A 23 -36.75 1.06 -11.11
CA ALA A 23 -37.40 2.24 -10.56
C ALA A 23 -36.95 2.55 -9.12
N GLY A 24 -36.49 3.79 -8.88
CA GLY A 24 -35.98 4.26 -7.59
C GLY A 24 -34.59 3.74 -7.20
N ARG A 25 -33.89 3.13 -8.15
CA ARG A 25 -32.57 2.49 -8.04
C ARG A 25 -31.72 2.73 -9.28
N GLU A 26 -32.07 3.72 -10.07
CA GLU A 26 -31.43 4.03 -11.33
C GLU A 26 -29.96 4.42 -11.11
N LEU A 27 -29.06 3.86 -11.92
CA LEU A 27 -27.65 4.22 -11.92
C LEU A 27 -27.33 4.92 -13.23
N ALA A 28 -26.52 5.98 -13.15
CA ALA A 28 -25.99 6.64 -14.33
C ALA A 28 -25.24 5.62 -15.21
N SER A 29 -25.61 5.57 -16.50
CA SER A 29 -24.98 4.69 -17.47
C SER A 29 -23.48 4.95 -17.57
N LYS A 30 -22.69 3.87 -17.63
CA LYS A 30 -21.26 3.89 -17.93
C LYS A 30 -21.04 3.22 -19.28
N TYR A 31 -20.25 3.85 -20.14
CA TYR A 31 -19.98 3.36 -21.49
C TYR A 31 -18.51 2.97 -21.63
N TYR A 32 -18.28 1.84 -22.29
CA TYR A 32 -16.94 1.31 -22.55
C TYR A 32 -16.82 0.89 -24.01
N GLU A 33 -15.73 1.27 -24.66
CA GLU A 33 -15.36 0.75 -25.98
C GLU A 33 -14.66 -0.60 -25.81
N VAL A 34 -15.05 -1.57 -26.64
CA VAL A 34 -14.44 -2.90 -26.68
C VAL A 34 -13.36 -2.91 -27.75
N ALA A 35 -12.11 -3.10 -27.35
CA ALA A 35 -11.01 -3.30 -28.26
C ALA A 35 -11.02 -4.71 -28.85
N THR A 36 -10.28 -4.93 -29.95
CA THR A 36 -10.21 -6.22 -30.67
C THR A 36 -9.75 -7.39 -29.78
N ASN A 37 -8.94 -7.12 -28.75
CA ASN A 37 -8.48 -8.12 -27.79
C ASN A 37 -9.47 -8.37 -26.63
N GLY A 38 -10.67 -7.78 -26.67
CA GLY A 38 -11.68 -7.87 -25.62
C GLY A 38 -11.47 -6.95 -24.42
N SER A 39 -10.43 -6.10 -24.43
CA SER A 39 -10.22 -5.11 -23.36
C SER A 39 -11.22 -3.97 -23.47
N LEU A 40 -11.55 -3.38 -22.32
CA LEU A 40 -12.49 -2.28 -22.22
C LEU A 40 -11.75 -0.97 -21.97
N THR A 41 -12.17 0.11 -22.62
CA THR A 41 -11.70 1.48 -22.33
C THR A 41 -12.89 2.40 -22.11
N ALA A 42 -12.78 3.38 -21.21
CA ALA A 42 -13.87 4.32 -20.96
C ALA A 42 -14.22 5.08 -22.25
N TYR A 43 -15.50 5.04 -22.63
CA TYR A 43 -15.98 5.69 -23.85
C TYR A 43 -16.52 7.09 -23.52
N SER A 44 -15.93 8.10 -24.15
CA SER A 44 -16.33 9.51 -24.01
C SER A 44 -16.88 10.10 -25.31
N GLY A 45 -17.25 9.26 -26.27
CA GLY A 45 -17.83 9.70 -27.55
C GLY A 45 -19.33 9.97 -27.46
N THR A 46 -20.00 9.95 -28.61
CA THR A 46 -21.44 10.19 -28.70
C THR A 46 -22.23 9.11 -27.97
N THR A 47 -23.03 9.51 -26.99
CA THR A 47 -23.94 8.59 -26.29
C THR A 47 -24.87 7.91 -27.30
N PRO A 48 -24.95 6.56 -27.31
CA PRO A 48 -25.87 5.86 -28.20
C PRO A 48 -27.33 6.23 -27.92
N THR A 49 -28.12 6.28 -28.98
CA THR A 49 -29.56 6.53 -28.88
C THR A 49 -30.24 5.39 -28.12
N ALA A 50 -31.09 5.72 -27.14
CA ALA A 50 -31.84 4.71 -26.41
C ALA A 50 -32.65 3.82 -27.36
N GLY A 51 -32.58 2.50 -27.16
CA GLY A 51 -33.30 1.52 -27.97
C GLY A 51 -32.58 1.05 -29.25
N THR A 52 -31.42 1.60 -29.60
CA THR A 52 -30.64 1.14 -30.79
C THR A 52 -29.60 0.07 -30.46
N HIS A 53 -29.69 -0.54 -29.29
CA HIS A 53 -28.78 -1.62 -28.89
C HIS A 53 -29.02 -2.86 -29.75
N ILE A 54 -27.95 -3.60 -30.03
CA ILE A 54 -27.98 -4.83 -30.84
C ILE A 54 -28.11 -6.09 -29.99
N ARG A 55 -27.59 -6.07 -28.76
CA ARG A 55 -27.62 -7.17 -27.81
C ARG A 55 -27.75 -6.65 -26.39
N THR A 56 -28.26 -7.49 -25.50
CA THR A 56 -28.38 -7.21 -24.07
C THR A 56 -27.71 -8.30 -23.26
N GLY A 57 -27.58 -8.05 -21.96
CA GLY A 57 -27.19 -9.07 -21.00
C GLY A 57 -27.14 -8.51 -19.58
N THR A 58 -26.27 -9.11 -18.77
CA THR A 58 -26.08 -8.74 -17.36
C THR A 58 -24.75 -8.05 -17.16
N GLY A 59 -24.69 -7.15 -16.18
CA GLY A 59 -23.47 -6.45 -15.83
C GLY A 59 -23.27 -6.33 -14.34
N GLU A 60 -22.01 -6.15 -13.97
CA GLU A 60 -21.58 -5.67 -12.67
C GLU A 60 -20.57 -4.54 -12.87
N TYR A 61 -20.69 -3.52 -12.03
CA TYR A 61 -19.75 -2.43 -11.94
C TYR A 61 -19.51 -2.16 -10.47
N THR A 62 -18.28 -2.32 -10.02
CA THR A 62 -17.91 -2.02 -8.64
C THR A 62 -16.81 -0.99 -8.64
N GLU A 63 -16.97 0.03 -7.83
CA GLU A 63 -15.95 1.04 -7.58
C GLU A 63 -15.67 1.08 -6.09
N GLY A 64 -14.41 1.22 -5.72
CA GLY A 64 -14.03 1.31 -4.32
C GLY A 64 -12.55 1.54 -4.12
N VAL A 65 -12.19 1.69 -2.86
CA VAL A 65 -10.81 1.75 -2.39
C VAL A 65 -10.38 0.32 -2.06
N TYR A 66 -9.26 -0.11 -2.62
CA TYR A 66 -8.71 -1.45 -2.42
C TYR A 66 -7.25 -1.37 -2.01
N ASP A 67 -6.86 -2.25 -1.09
CA ASP A 67 -5.46 -2.49 -0.76
C ASP A 67 -4.94 -3.68 -1.57
N ILE A 68 -3.93 -3.42 -2.38
CA ILE A 68 -3.21 -4.42 -3.17
C ILE A 68 -1.90 -4.71 -2.45
N ALA A 69 -1.85 -5.84 -1.75
CA ALA A 69 -0.65 -6.33 -1.09
C ALA A 69 0.20 -7.19 -2.03
N LYS A 70 1.51 -6.99 -1.99
CA LYS A 70 2.51 -7.79 -2.72
C LYS A 70 3.64 -8.17 -1.78
N VAL A 71 4.07 -9.43 -1.86
CA VAL A 71 5.25 -9.93 -1.16
C VAL A 71 6.25 -10.43 -2.20
N HIS A 72 7.51 -10.08 -2.03
CA HIS A 72 8.61 -10.55 -2.86
C HIS A 72 9.84 -10.83 -2.01
N ASN A 73 10.30 -12.08 -2.05
CA ASN A 73 11.47 -12.51 -1.30
C ASN A 73 12.60 -12.82 -2.28
N THR A 74 13.79 -12.33 -1.99
CA THR A 74 14.99 -12.53 -2.82
C THR A 74 16.05 -13.23 -1.98
N VAL A 75 16.58 -14.33 -2.50
CA VAL A 75 17.77 -15.00 -1.95
C VAL A 75 18.88 -14.86 -2.98
N THR A 76 20.02 -14.31 -2.56
CA THR A 76 21.22 -14.19 -3.39
C THR A 76 22.41 -14.84 -2.70
N ASN A 77 23.56 -14.88 -3.37
CA ASN A 77 24.82 -15.28 -2.74
C ASN A 77 25.35 -14.23 -1.72
N LYS A 78 24.72 -13.05 -1.64
CA LYS A 78 25.12 -11.97 -0.74
C LYS A 78 24.19 -11.83 0.46
N ASN A 79 22.88 -11.93 0.25
CA ASN A 79 21.88 -11.65 1.27
C ASN A 79 20.55 -12.36 1.00
N VAL A 80 19.71 -12.38 2.03
CA VAL A 80 18.29 -12.74 1.96
C VAL A 80 17.49 -11.49 2.28
N THR A 81 16.53 -11.15 1.42
CA THR A 81 15.65 -9.99 1.59
C THR A 81 14.20 -10.42 1.52
N TYR A 82 13.41 -10.03 2.51
CA TYR A 82 11.96 -10.15 2.53
C TYR A 82 11.39 -8.75 2.31
N LYS A 83 10.59 -8.57 1.25
CA LYS A 83 9.98 -7.27 0.92
C LYS A 83 8.48 -7.44 0.80
N GLU A 84 7.73 -6.49 1.33
CA GLU A 84 6.31 -6.34 1.08
C GLU A 84 5.95 -4.91 0.72
N SER A 85 4.84 -4.76 0.00
CA SER A 85 4.26 -3.49 -0.38
C SER A 85 2.75 -3.59 -0.32
N VAL A 86 2.12 -2.55 0.20
CA VAL A 86 0.67 -2.35 0.14
C VAL A 86 0.41 -1.07 -0.62
N GLN A 87 -0.36 -1.18 -1.70
CA GLN A 87 -0.83 -0.04 -2.48
C GLN A 87 -2.33 0.13 -2.28
N THR A 88 -2.73 1.28 -1.76
CA THR A 88 -4.14 1.67 -1.70
C THR A 88 -4.49 2.36 -3.02
N VAL A 89 -5.41 1.77 -3.78
CA VAL A 89 -5.84 2.27 -5.11
C VAL A 89 -7.34 2.51 -5.13
N ASN A 90 -7.77 3.50 -5.91
CA ASN A 90 -9.13 3.50 -6.43
C ASN A 90 -9.19 2.51 -7.59
N GLN A 91 -10.06 1.52 -7.47
CA GLN A 91 -10.26 0.51 -8.50
C GLN A 91 -11.70 0.50 -8.96
N GLN A 92 -11.86 0.34 -10.26
CA GLN A 92 -13.15 0.04 -10.88
C GLN A 92 -13.05 -1.33 -11.55
N VAL A 93 -14.00 -2.21 -11.25
CA VAL A 93 -14.13 -3.50 -11.93
C VAL A 93 -15.41 -3.47 -12.74
N VAL A 94 -15.26 -3.80 -14.01
CA VAL A 94 -16.35 -3.96 -14.96
C VAL A 94 -16.43 -5.43 -15.34
N GLN A 95 -17.58 -6.04 -15.10
CA GLN A 95 -17.91 -7.34 -15.65
C GLN A 95 -19.18 -7.21 -16.49
N ALA A 96 -19.05 -7.33 -17.80
CA ALA A 96 -20.17 -7.28 -18.72
C ALA A 96 -20.34 -8.63 -19.39
N ALA A 97 -21.55 -9.18 -19.33
CA ALA A 97 -21.96 -10.36 -20.07
C ALA A 97 -22.95 -9.93 -21.16
N ILE A 98 -22.74 -10.40 -22.39
CA ILE A 98 -23.63 -10.13 -23.53
C ILE A 98 -24.12 -11.46 -24.08
N THR A 99 -25.45 -11.60 -24.23
CA THR A 99 -26.06 -12.78 -24.83
C THR A 99 -25.98 -12.69 -26.35
N ASN A 100 -25.36 -13.70 -26.96
CA ASN A 100 -25.21 -13.84 -28.40
C ASN A 100 -26.50 -14.43 -29.03
N PRO A 101 -26.72 -14.25 -30.34
CA PRO A 101 -27.91 -14.78 -31.02
C PRO A 101 -28.06 -16.32 -30.95
N ASP A 102 -26.94 -17.03 -30.77
CA ASP A 102 -26.91 -18.50 -30.59
C ASP A 102 -27.19 -18.95 -29.14
N GLY A 103 -27.47 -18.00 -28.23
CA GLY A 103 -27.70 -18.24 -26.82
C GLY A 103 -26.43 -18.34 -25.97
N SER A 104 -25.24 -18.32 -26.57
CA SER A 104 -23.97 -18.24 -25.82
C SER A 104 -23.79 -16.85 -25.20
N THR A 105 -22.85 -16.73 -24.25
CA THR A 105 -22.57 -15.45 -23.58
C THR A 105 -21.11 -15.04 -23.78
N THR A 106 -20.90 -13.81 -24.24
CA THR A 106 -19.58 -13.18 -24.28
C THR A 106 -19.34 -12.46 -22.96
N ILE A 107 -18.26 -12.79 -22.25
CA ILE A 107 -17.90 -12.14 -20.98
C ILE A 107 -16.71 -11.22 -21.22
N LEU A 108 -16.89 -9.95 -20.85
CA LEU A 108 -15.87 -8.91 -20.89
C LEU A 108 -15.59 -8.50 -19.44
N ASN A 109 -14.36 -8.72 -18.98
CA ASN A 109 -13.93 -8.35 -17.63
C ASN A 109 -12.74 -7.41 -17.73
N GLN A 110 -12.85 -6.23 -17.12
CA GLN A 110 -11.77 -5.27 -17.05
C GLN A 110 -11.68 -4.66 -15.66
N GLN A 111 -10.48 -4.71 -15.11
CA GLN A 111 -10.09 -3.95 -13.96
C GLN A 111 -9.38 -2.68 -14.42
N PHE A 112 -9.87 -1.53 -13.97
CA PHE A 112 -9.24 -0.23 -14.14
C PHE A 112 -8.62 0.17 -12.81
N ASN A 113 -7.29 0.17 -12.75
CA ASN A 113 -6.57 0.69 -11.60
C ASN A 113 -6.23 2.15 -11.89
N GLN A 114 -6.61 3.05 -10.97
CA GLN A 114 -6.04 4.40 -10.97
C GLN A 114 -4.64 4.39 -10.35
N ASN A 115 -3.94 5.52 -10.44
CA ASN A 115 -2.68 5.70 -9.72
C ASN A 115 -2.88 5.44 -8.22
N PRO A 116 -1.90 4.81 -7.53
CA PRO A 116 -1.96 4.60 -6.10
C PRO A 116 -2.20 5.91 -5.35
N ILE A 117 -3.15 5.89 -4.42
CA ILE A 117 -3.43 6.99 -3.49
C ILE A 117 -2.37 6.99 -2.38
N LYS A 118 -1.97 5.78 -1.96
CA LYS A 118 -0.98 5.56 -0.92
C LYS A 118 -0.18 4.30 -1.26
N THR A 119 1.12 4.35 -1.00
CA THR A 119 1.99 3.17 -1.06
C THR A 119 2.79 3.10 0.23
N THR A 120 2.72 1.94 0.88
CA THR A 120 3.62 1.59 1.98
C THR A 120 4.48 0.43 1.50
N GLU A 121 5.80 0.54 1.66
CA GLU A 121 6.75 -0.53 1.39
C GLU A 121 7.55 -0.84 2.65
N GLN A 122 7.83 -2.10 2.91
CA GLN A 122 8.80 -2.45 3.94
C GLN A 122 9.63 -3.65 3.53
N TYR A 123 10.86 -3.70 4.02
CA TYR A 123 11.73 -4.84 3.82
C TYR A 123 12.62 -5.09 5.03
N VAL A 124 13.05 -6.34 5.14
CA VAL A 124 14.17 -6.75 5.98
C VAL A 124 15.19 -7.50 5.13
N SER A 125 16.46 -7.14 5.27
CA SER A 125 17.57 -7.79 4.59
C SER A 125 18.62 -8.25 5.60
N THR A 126 19.20 -9.43 5.39
CA THR A 126 20.28 -9.98 6.22
C THR A 126 21.39 -10.62 5.38
N GLY A 127 22.64 -10.51 5.84
CA GLY A 127 23.83 -10.96 5.12
C GLY A 127 24.72 -9.76 4.79
N ILE A 128 25.23 -9.69 3.56
CA ILE A 128 25.93 -8.52 3.03
C ILE A 128 24.86 -7.48 2.63
N ILE A 129 24.66 -6.48 3.48
CA ILE A 129 23.66 -5.42 3.30
C ILE A 129 24.27 -4.15 2.67
N GLY A 130 25.58 -4.10 2.51
CA GLY A 130 26.26 -3.00 1.85
C GLY A 130 27.77 -3.17 1.78
N THR A 131 28.47 -2.04 1.66
CA THR A 131 29.93 -1.98 1.60
C THR A 131 30.41 -0.91 2.59
N ASN A 132 31.43 -1.22 3.36
CA ASN A 132 32.06 -0.28 4.29
C ASN A 132 32.92 0.74 3.51
N GLU A 133 33.33 1.82 4.18
CA GLU A 133 34.20 2.85 3.58
C GLU A 133 35.52 2.26 3.04
N ASP A 134 36.07 1.29 3.76
CA ASP A 134 37.28 0.53 3.43
C ASP A 134 37.09 -0.50 2.30
N LYS A 135 35.91 -0.53 1.67
CA LYS A 135 35.50 -1.46 0.60
C LYS A 135 35.26 -2.91 1.02
N SER A 136 35.36 -3.24 2.31
CA SER A 136 34.95 -4.55 2.82
C SER A 136 33.43 -4.71 2.82
N ASN A 137 32.95 -5.96 2.92
CA ASN A 137 31.52 -6.24 3.02
C ASN A 137 30.95 -5.71 4.35
N LYS A 138 29.85 -4.96 4.27
CA LYS A 138 29.06 -4.62 5.45
C LYS A 138 28.08 -5.76 5.74
N TYR A 139 28.38 -6.54 6.77
CA TYR A 139 27.48 -7.60 7.25
C TYR A 139 26.51 -7.07 8.29
N GLY A 140 25.25 -7.45 8.19
CA GLY A 140 24.26 -7.00 9.14
C GLY A 140 22.83 -7.43 8.85
N LEU A 141 21.93 -6.72 9.51
CA LEU A 141 20.49 -6.75 9.31
C LEU A 141 20.00 -5.32 9.08
N GLU A 142 19.23 -5.10 8.03
CA GLU A 142 18.59 -3.82 7.72
C GLU A 142 17.08 -4.02 7.66
N VAL A 143 16.33 -3.22 8.41
CA VAL A 143 14.88 -3.12 8.32
C VAL A 143 14.53 -1.71 7.86
N VAL A 144 13.71 -1.59 6.83
CA VAL A 144 13.24 -0.32 6.31
C VAL A 144 11.74 -0.37 6.11
N LYS A 145 11.07 0.72 6.49
CA LYS A 145 9.67 0.99 6.17
C LYS A 145 9.56 2.37 5.55
N THR A 146 8.90 2.43 4.41
CA THR A 146 8.58 3.67 3.69
C THR A 146 7.06 3.79 3.66
N ASP A 147 6.51 4.87 4.22
CA ASP A 147 5.09 5.20 4.15
C ASP A 147 4.90 6.57 3.49
N GLY A 148 4.59 6.58 2.18
CA GLY A 148 4.66 7.79 1.36
C GLY A 148 6.07 8.39 1.41
N ASP A 149 6.20 9.63 1.87
CA ASP A 149 7.48 10.33 1.99
C ASP A 149 8.26 10.02 3.28
N LYS A 150 7.63 9.33 4.24
CA LYS A 150 8.26 9.00 5.53
C LYS A 150 9.05 7.71 5.39
N LYS A 151 10.34 7.75 5.75
CA LYS A 151 11.22 6.58 5.78
C LYS A 151 11.75 6.34 7.19
N GLU A 152 11.47 5.16 7.71
CA GLU A 152 12.02 4.63 8.96
C GLU A 152 12.99 3.50 8.62
N SER A 153 14.15 3.47 9.28
CA SER A 153 15.14 2.43 9.05
C SER A 153 15.88 2.08 10.33
N THR A 154 16.19 0.79 10.49
CA THR A 154 17.11 0.29 11.50
C THR A 154 18.16 -0.59 10.82
N GLU A 155 19.42 -0.23 10.97
CA GLU A 155 20.59 -1.01 10.52
C GLU A 155 21.31 -1.55 11.76
N VAL A 156 21.59 -2.85 11.79
CA VAL A 156 22.38 -3.53 12.81
C VAL A 156 23.60 -4.15 12.16
N THR A 157 24.79 -3.70 12.56
CA THR A 157 26.08 -4.22 12.07
C THR A 157 27.04 -4.46 13.24
N ALA A 158 28.24 -4.97 12.94
CA ALA A 158 29.31 -5.04 13.93
C ALA A 158 29.73 -3.66 14.49
N SER A 159 29.46 -2.56 13.76
CA SER A 159 29.76 -1.20 14.21
C SER A 159 28.69 -0.63 15.17
N GLY A 160 27.54 -1.30 15.30
CA GLY A 160 26.47 -0.88 16.20
C GLY A 160 25.09 -0.88 15.54
N ILE A 161 24.16 -0.18 16.18
CA ILE A 161 22.77 -0.02 15.75
C ILE A 161 22.56 1.44 15.33
N THR A 162 22.13 1.66 14.09
CA THR A 162 21.68 2.97 13.61
C THR A 162 20.19 2.90 13.34
N THR A 163 19.38 3.74 13.99
CA THR A 163 17.94 3.76 13.77
C THR A 163 17.41 5.19 13.66
N THR A 164 16.40 5.38 12.81
CA THR A 164 15.58 6.62 12.79
C THR A 164 14.32 6.50 13.64
N GLY A 165 14.06 5.32 14.22
CA GLY A 165 12.92 5.06 15.10
C GLY A 165 13.17 5.49 16.54
N VAL A 166 12.16 5.28 17.40
CA VAL A 166 12.25 5.52 18.84
C VAL A 166 12.89 4.33 19.54
N ILE A 167 13.91 4.59 20.35
CA ILE A 167 14.44 3.65 21.34
C ILE A 167 13.89 4.08 22.70
N ASN A 168 13.14 3.23 23.40
CA ASN A 168 12.67 3.57 24.74
C ASN A 168 13.85 3.57 25.72
N ALA A 169 13.94 4.60 26.56
CA ALA A 169 15.03 4.73 27.54
C ALA A 169 15.08 3.54 28.53
N ALA A 170 13.93 2.95 28.86
CA ALA A 170 13.84 1.78 29.73
C ALA A 170 14.52 0.53 29.15
N ASP A 171 14.61 0.43 27.83
CA ASP A 171 15.23 -0.70 27.12
C ASP A 171 16.76 -0.53 26.97
N TYR A 172 17.31 0.64 27.33
CA TYR A 172 18.70 0.98 27.09
C TYR A 172 19.60 0.55 28.26
N GLN A 173 20.47 -0.43 27.99
CA GLN A 173 21.43 -0.98 28.95
C GLN A 173 22.86 -0.93 28.40
N ILE A 174 23.84 -0.62 29.25
CA ILE A 174 25.28 -0.75 28.94
C ILE A 174 25.87 -1.80 29.87
N GLY A 175 26.45 -2.87 29.31
CA GLY A 175 27.02 -3.97 30.09
C GLY A 175 26.01 -4.67 31.00
N GLY A 176 24.72 -4.68 30.61
CA GLY A 176 23.62 -5.25 31.39
C GLY A 176 23.07 -4.34 32.50
N VAL A 177 23.56 -3.11 32.63
CA VAL A 177 23.09 -2.14 33.63
C VAL A 177 22.17 -1.11 32.98
N SER A 178 21.00 -0.88 33.60
CA SER A 178 20.03 0.12 33.15
C SER A 178 20.60 1.54 33.24
N ILE A 179 20.51 2.29 32.14
CA ILE A 179 20.93 3.70 32.13
C ILE A 179 19.98 4.56 32.94
N VAL A 180 18.68 4.26 32.91
CA VAL A 180 17.67 5.00 33.70
C VAL A 180 17.96 4.85 35.19
N GLU A 181 18.27 3.64 35.65
CA GLU A 181 18.62 3.40 37.06
C GLU A 181 19.90 4.13 37.45
N ASN A 182 20.94 4.07 36.61
CA ASN A 182 22.19 4.78 36.88
C ASN A 182 21.99 6.30 36.97
N ILE A 183 21.24 6.90 36.03
CA ILE A 183 20.94 8.34 36.06
C ILE A 183 20.17 8.70 37.33
N ASN A 184 19.11 7.95 37.65
CA ASN A 184 18.30 8.22 38.84
C ASN A 184 19.12 8.09 40.14
N LYS A 185 20.02 7.11 40.20
CA LYS A 185 20.92 6.93 41.35
C LYS A 185 21.88 8.11 41.50
N GLU A 186 22.56 8.51 40.44
CA GLU A 186 23.53 9.61 40.49
C GLU A 186 22.86 10.96 40.76
N VAL A 187 21.71 11.23 40.15
CA VAL A 187 20.91 12.43 40.46
C VAL A 187 20.46 12.41 41.91
N GLY A 188 19.95 11.28 42.41
CA GLY A 188 19.55 11.14 43.81
C GLY A 188 20.70 11.34 44.80
N ASN A 189 21.91 10.89 44.46
CA ASN A 189 23.11 11.16 45.26
C ASN A 189 23.46 12.64 45.29
N ALA A 190 23.44 13.31 44.13
CA ALA A 190 23.72 14.75 44.02
C ALA A 190 22.70 15.60 44.80
N THR A 191 21.40 15.27 44.71
CA THR A 191 20.35 15.98 45.47
C THR A 191 20.59 15.86 46.98
N LYS A 192 20.89 14.66 47.50
CA LYS A 192 21.19 14.47 48.93
C LYS A 192 22.40 15.27 49.40
N GLN A 193 23.46 15.35 48.59
CA GLN A 193 24.63 16.16 48.93
C GLN A 193 24.28 17.66 48.99
N LEU A 194 23.41 18.12 48.10
CA LEU A 194 22.94 19.49 48.10
C LEU A 194 22.08 19.79 49.34
N ASP A 195 21.13 18.91 49.66
CA ASP A 195 20.25 19.04 50.83
C ASP A 195 21.06 19.12 52.12
N ASN A 196 22.06 18.25 52.28
CA ASN A 196 22.97 18.28 53.43
C ASN A 196 23.71 19.61 53.53
N LYS A 197 24.16 20.17 52.40
CA LYS A 197 24.90 21.43 52.38
C LYS A 197 24.02 22.65 52.61
N ILE A 198 22.77 22.62 52.16
CA ILE A 198 21.78 23.66 52.49
C ILE A 198 21.50 23.62 53.99
N ALA A 199 21.30 22.44 54.56
CA ALA A 199 21.10 22.28 56.01
C ALA A 199 22.30 22.82 56.83
N GLU A 200 23.53 22.63 56.35
CA GLU A 200 24.72 23.23 56.96
C GLU A 200 24.70 24.76 56.91
N VAL A 201 24.22 25.37 55.82
CA VAL A 201 24.13 26.84 55.66
C VAL A 201 22.99 27.44 56.48
N ASP A 202 21.83 26.78 56.56
CA ASP A 202 20.68 27.24 57.34
C ASP A 202 20.93 27.22 58.87
N HIS A 203 21.98 26.53 59.32
CA HIS A 203 22.41 26.46 60.71
C HIS A 203 23.53 27.46 61.09
N VAL A 204 23.93 28.36 60.17
CA VAL A 204 24.89 29.46 60.39
C VAL A 204 24.18 30.81 60.46
#